data_AF-A0A5N6ELQ9-F1
#
_entry.id   AF-A0A5N6ELQ9-F1
#
_cell.length_a   1.000
_cell.length_b   1.000
_cell.length_c   1.000
_cell.angle_alpha   90.00
_cell.angle_beta   90.00
_cell.angle_gamma   90.00
#
_symmetry.space_group_name_H-M   'P 1'
#
loop_
_entity.id
_entity.type
_entity.pdbx_description
1 polymer ?
#
loop_
_entity_poly.entity_id
_entity_poly.type
_entity_poly.pdbx_seq_one_letter_code
_entity_poly.pdbx_strand_id
1 'polypeptide(L)'
;MQLTWQQPQNYRNRPVVVLGAGVLGRRIGCIWASAGYEVRIRDPSEQQRADGLAYIQENVDSYAQKTGQKPGKYSAHQDMKEAVANAWLIIEAVPEKLELKIATFAELEALAPEDCILASNSSSYKSSEMIEKVSDATKARILNMHYYMPPGCMIVELMTDGYTDEGVFPFMVDRSKEAATVPYVARKQSTGFIFNRLWAAVKREVLTILAEGVSVPEEIDSMWTEMFIKPRSVPCKTMDQVGLDTVAFIEGHYVQERGLSPEKTIDFLKRSYLDDGKLGNKSPKGGLYPPVEDKKATTNGKSTAPELLVLDIGLSAANPTTTSGEVLKLSSDGKIQKVLVPNQSLPDGIAVDTKIGRMFWTCMGVPGKDDGAVYSANVDGSGIQTVVSQGRVNTPKQLTIDAEAQKVYFCDREGCRVWRCGYDGSDLEAVVDRSDSKDAKDNAVSDWCVGITVAPGLGKFYWTQKGPSKSGKGRIFCANIATPEGQSGVSRNDIQLVLGDLPEPIDLELDEKSNTLYWTDRGEVPLGNALFKAQLDESGLPVPIKSDKKYEMLTKHLKEAIGLKLDLGNGHIYLTDLGGNIYRCNLDGSHKEKIHSDDYRAFTGIALL
;
A
#
# COMPACT_ATOMS: atom_id res chain seq x y z
N MET A 1 29.56 23.97 37.37
CA MET A 1 28.73 22.80 37.73
C MET A 1 28.11 22.31 36.44
N GLN A 2 28.45 21.11 35.97
CA GLN A 2 27.65 20.45 34.94
C GLN A 2 26.26 20.23 35.55
N LEU A 3 25.23 20.84 34.96
CA LEU A 3 23.85 20.56 35.32
C LEU A 3 23.60 19.08 34.96
N THR A 4 23.58 18.23 35.97
CA THR A 4 23.28 16.80 35.80
C THR A 4 21.82 16.69 35.36
N TRP A 5 21.57 15.94 34.28
CA TRP A 5 20.21 15.68 33.85
C TRP A 5 19.41 15.00 34.97
N GLN A 6 18.12 15.34 35.06
CA GLN A 6 17.19 14.72 35.98
C GLN A 6 16.18 13.89 35.20
N GLN A 7 15.93 12.67 35.67
CA GLN A 7 14.95 11.79 35.05
C GLN A 7 13.56 12.45 35.03
N PRO A 8 12.81 12.37 33.91
CA PRO A 8 11.45 12.86 33.85
C PRO A 8 10.58 12.26 34.96
N GLN A 9 10.02 13.13 35.79
CA GLN A 9 9.16 12.71 36.90
C GLN A 9 7.75 12.38 36.40
N ASN A 10 7.12 11.37 37.00
CA ASN A 10 5.76 10.94 36.65
C ASN A 10 5.54 10.66 35.16
N TYR A 11 6.57 10.16 34.46
CA TYR A 11 6.56 9.96 33.00
C TYR A 11 5.36 9.12 32.51
N ARG A 12 4.84 8.19 33.32
CA ARG A 12 3.66 7.39 32.98
C ARG A 12 2.36 8.19 32.85
N ASN A 13 2.26 9.33 33.52
CA ASN A 13 1.06 10.19 33.52
C ASN A 13 1.22 11.41 32.60
N ARG A 14 2.28 11.43 31.78
CA ARG A 14 2.63 12.52 30.88
C ARG A 14 2.62 12.00 29.44
N PRO A 15 2.32 12.85 28.45
CA PRO A 15 2.25 12.43 27.06
C PRO A 15 3.63 12.15 26.46
N VAL A 16 3.67 11.17 25.56
CA VAL A 16 4.69 11.05 24.51
C VAL A 16 4.20 11.84 23.30
N VAL A 17 5.04 12.72 22.78
CA VAL A 17 4.70 13.54 21.62
C VAL A 17 5.49 13.08 20.41
N VAL A 18 4.84 12.97 19.26
CA VAL A 18 5.49 12.69 17.99
C VAL A 18 5.26 13.87 17.04
N LEU A 19 6.34 14.48 16.57
CA LEU A 19 6.29 15.62 15.65
C LEU A 19 6.41 15.10 14.22
N GLY A 20 5.34 15.21 13.45
CA GLY A 20 5.17 14.65 12.12
C GLY A 20 4.23 13.44 12.15
N ALA A 21 3.15 13.49 11.37
CA ALA A 21 2.17 12.41 11.23
C ALA A 21 2.35 11.59 9.95
N GLY A 22 3.52 11.73 9.30
CA GLY A 22 3.92 10.94 8.14
C GLY A 22 4.11 9.45 8.45
N VAL A 23 4.63 8.70 7.47
CA VAL A 23 4.72 7.23 7.50
C VAL A 23 5.32 6.67 8.80
N LEU A 24 6.50 7.16 9.21
CA LEU A 24 7.15 6.72 10.44
C LEU A 24 6.51 7.34 11.69
N GLY A 25 6.11 8.61 11.64
CA GLY A 25 5.57 9.32 12.80
C GLY A 25 4.30 8.67 13.37
N ARG A 26 3.31 8.37 12.52
CA ARG A 26 2.07 7.68 12.97
C ARG A 26 2.33 6.29 13.55
N ARG A 27 3.36 5.60 13.05
CA ARG A 27 3.79 4.31 13.58
C ARG A 27 4.46 4.42 14.93
N ILE A 28 5.37 5.39 15.11
CA ILE A 28 5.99 5.67 16.41
C ILE A 28 4.90 6.00 17.43
N GLY A 29 3.91 6.81 17.05
CA GLY A 29 2.74 7.11 17.89
C GLY A 29 1.97 5.84 18.28
N CYS A 30 1.71 4.93 17.33
CA CYS A 30 1.04 3.66 17.59
C CYS A 30 1.83 2.75 18.55
N ILE A 31 3.16 2.68 18.40
CA ILE A 31 4.05 1.91 19.30
C ILE A 31 3.88 2.37 20.75
N TRP A 32 3.98 3.68 21.01
CA TRP A 32 3.87 4.19 22.37
C TRP A 32 2.44 4.12 22.91
N ALA A 33 1.42 4.37 22.09
CA ALA A 33 0.02 4.26 22.49
C ALA A 33 -0.32 2.82 22.92
N SER A 34 0.22 1.81 22.20
CA SER A 34 0.00 0.39 22.50
C SER A 34 0.59 -0.07 23.83
N ALA A 35 1.47 0.74 24.41
CA ALA A 35 2.12 0.49 25.70
C ALA A 35 1.43 1.19 26.87
N GLY A 36 0.25 1.78 26.63
CA GLY A 36 -0.57 2.46 27.62
C GLY A 36 -0.25 3.94 27.82
N TYR A 37 0.65 4.54 27.03
CA TYR A 37 0.98 5.96 27.15
C TYR A 37 -0.08 6.85 26.49
N GLU A 38 -0.29 8.03 27.06
CA GLU A 38 -0.93 9.11 26.31
C GLU A 38 0.01 9.54 25.17
N VAL A 39 -0.50 9.58 23.94
CA VAL A 39 0.26 9.98 22.75
C VAL A 39 -0.36 11.23 22.12
N ARG A 40 0.48 12.18 21.74
CA ARG A 40 0.06 13.36 20.96
C ARG A 40 0.83 13.39 19.66
N ILE A 41 0.13 13.33 18.54
CA ILE A 41 0.73 13.53 17.23
C ILE A 41 0.55 14.99 16.83
N ARG A 42 1.63 15.65 16.42
CA ARG A 42 1.57 17.01 15.90
C ARG A 42 1.95 17.04 14.43
N ASP A 43 1.11 17.65 13.60
CA ASP A 43 1.43 17.90 12.19
C ASP A 43 0.70 19.18 11.72
N PRO A 44 1.33 20.07 10.94
CA PRO A 44 0.65 21.24 10.40
C PRO A 44 -0.52 20.89 9.46
N SER A 45 -0.46 19.74 8.77
CA SER A 45 -1.50 19.30 7.84
C SER A 45 -2.66 18.59 8.55
N GLU A 46 -3.89 19.04 8.31
CA GLU A 46 -5.10 18.42 8.85
C GLU A 46 -5.27 16.96 8.37
N GLN A 47 -5.04 16.71 7.08
CA GLN A 47 -5.11 15.37 6.52
C GLN A 47 -4.11 14.43 7.21
N GLN A 48 -2.87 14.88 7.40
CA GLN A 48 -1.83 14.07 8.04
C GLN A 48 -2.20 13.75 9.49
N ARG A 49 -2.80 14.71 10.23
CA ARG A 49 -3.32 14.47 11.58
C ARG A 49 -4.43 13.42 11.60
N ALA A 50 -5.41 13.55 10.71
CA ALA A 50 -6.51 12.60 10.59
C ALA A 50 -6.01 11.18 10.26
N ASP A 51 -5.13 11.06 9.26
CA ASP A 51 -4.51 9.79 8.85
C ASP A 51 -3.64 9.18 9.95
N GLY A 52 -2.95 10.02 10.74
CA GLY A 52 -2.16 9.59 11.88
C GLY A 52 -3.02 9.00 13.00
N LEU A 53 -4.15 9.64 13.33
CA LEU A 53 -5.09 9.13 14.33
C LEU A 53 -5.82 7.88 13.86
N ALA A 54 -6.26 7.86 12.60
CA ALA A 54 -6.86 6.67 11.99
C ALA A 54 -5.91 5.47 12.08
N TYR A 55 -4.63 5.67 11.71
CA TYR A 55 -3.62 4.62 11.81
C TYR A 55 -3.46 4.10 13.24
N ILE A 56 -3.36 4.98 14.26
CA ILE A 56 -3.27 4.53 15.65
C ILE A 56 -4.54 3.77 16.04
N GLN A 57 -5.71 4.34 15.79
CA GLN A 57 -7.01 3.75 16.14
C GLN A 57 -7.19 2.34 15.55
N GLU A 58 -6.74 2.12 14.32
CA GLU A 58 -6.84 0.85 13.61
C GLU A 58 -5.82 -0.19 14.08
N ASN A 59 -4.61 0.23 14.48
CA ASN A 59 -3.48 -0.68 14.67
C ASN A 59 -3.11 -0.90 16.15
N VAL A 60 -3.51 -0.01 17.05
CA VAL A 60 -2.98 0.03 18.43
C VAL A 60 -3.26 -1.27 19.20
N ASP A 61 -4.41 -1.92 18.97
CA ASP A 61 -4.75 -3.19 19.60
C ASP A 61 -3.83 -4.33 19.15
N SER A 62 -3.46 -4.37 17.86
CA SER A 62 -2.52 -5.36 17.34
C SER A 62 -1.12 -5.20 17.93
N TYR A 63 -0.66 -3.96 18.10
CA TYR A 63 0.62 -3.67 18.75
C TYR A 63 0.57 -3.99 20.25
N ALA A 64 -0.58 -3.73 20.89
CA ALA A 64 -0.80 -3.97 22.32
C ALA A 64 -0.73 -5.46 22.68
N GLN A 65 -0.95 -6.37 21.73
CA GLN A 65 -0.71 -7.81 21.93
C GLN A 65 0.75 -8.11 22.33
N LYS A 66 1.73 -7.28 21.92
CA LYS A 66 3.15 -7.45 22.27
C LYS A 66 3.47 -6.93 23.67
N THR A 67 2.72 -5.96 24.17
CA THR A 67 2.94 -5.32 25.47
C THR A 67 2.06 -5.93 26.57
N GLY A 68 0.93 -6.54 26.20
CA GLY A 68 -0.12 -6.99 27.13
C GLY A 68 -0.85 -5.85 27.83
N GLN A 69 -0.64 -4.60 27.41
CA GLN A 69 -1.21 -3.40 28.02
C GLN A 69 -2.51 -3.00 27.34
N LYS A 70 -3.34 -2.23 28.06
CA LYS A 70 -4.45 -1.52 27.43
C LYS A 70 -3.88 -0.31 26.66
N PRO A 71 -4.31 -0.05 25.41
CA PRO A 71 -3.94 1.16 24.69
C PRO A 71 -4.21 2.44 25.51
N GLY A 72 -3.25 3.36 25.47
CA GLY A 72 -3.37 4.69 26.06
C GLY A 72 -4.18 5.64 25.18
N LYS A 73 -4.46 6.84 25.69
CA LYS A 73 -5.19 7.87 24.94
C LYS A 73 -4.31 8.43 23.82
N TYR A 74 -4.90 8.82 22.70
CA TYR A 74 -4.19 9.51 21.63
C TYR A 74 -5.00 10.70 21.10
N SER A 75 -4.29 11.76 20.70
CA SER A 75 -4.89 12.98 20.14
C SER A 75 -3.95 13.61 19.10
N ALA A 76 -4.51 14.43 18.21
CA ALA A 76 -3.72 15.18 17.24
C ALA A 76 -3.83 16.68 17.45
N HIS A 77 -2.73 17.37 17.23
CA HIS A 77 -2.56 18.80 17.50
C HIS A 77 -1.94 19.49 16.28
N GLN A 78 -2.40 20.70 15.98
CA GLN A 78 -1.77 21.54 14.96
C GLN A 78 -0.68 22.42 15.57
N ASP A 79 -0.99 23.04 16.71
CA ASP A 79 -0.11 23.93 17.43
C ASP A 79 1.00 23.17 18.18
N MET A 80 2.22 23.71 18.15
CA MET A 80 3.37 23.09 18.80
C MET A 80 3.26 23.18 20.33
N LYS A 81 2.89 24.35 20.85
CA LYS A 81 2.85 24.63 22.29
C LYS A 81 1.84 23.76 23.00
N GLU A 82 0.65 23.58 22.42
CA GLU A 82 -0.38 22.66 22.94
C GLU A 82 0.08 21.21 22.91
N ALA A 83 0.71 20.78 21.81
CA ALA A 83 1.19 19.41 21.65
C ALA A 83 2.22 19.03 22.72
N VAL A 84 3.22 19.89 22.95
CA VAL A 84 4.37 19.60 23.83
C VAL A 84 4.11 19.89 25.31
N ALA A 85 2.99 20.53 25.64
CA ALA A 85 2.64 20.87 27.01
C ALA A 85 2.64 19.62 27.92
N ASN A 86 3.44 19.66 28.98
CA ASN A 86 3.61 18.57 29.97
C ASN A 86 4.23 17.26 29.42
N ALA A 87 4.75 17.23 28.19
CA ALA A 87 5.38 16.04 27.63
C ALA A 87 6.61 15.58 28.40
N TRP A 88 6.83 14.27 28.52
CA TRP A 88 8.07 13.70 29.09
C TRP A 88 9.04 13.20 28.03
N LEU A 89 8.52 12.89 26.83
CA LEU A 89 9.29 12.46 25.67
C LEU A 89 8.69 13.09 24.41
N ILE A 90 9.55 13.68 23.58
CA ILE A 90 9.19 14.23 22.28
C ILE A 90 10.08 13.56 21.24
N ILE A 91 9.47 13.01 20.18
CA ILE A 91 10.18 12.35 19.08
C ILE A 91 9.92 13.13 17.80
N GLU A 92 10.96 13.77 17.27
CA GLU A 92 10.98 14.47 16.00
C GLU A 92 11.04 13.47 14.83
N ALA A 93 10.04 13.54 13.96
CA ALA A 93 9.90 12.76 12.73
C ALA A 93 9.37 13.65 11.58
N VAL A 94 9.83 14.89 11.51
CA VAL A 94 9.53 15.88 10.47
C VAL A 94 10.39 15.61 9.21
N PRO A 95 10.10 16.25 8.05
CA PRO A 95 10.86 16.05 6.82
C PRO A 95 12.38 16.20 6.99
N GLU A 96 13.15 15.45 6.20
CA GLU A 96 14.61 15.32 6.33
C GLU A 96 15.37 16.55 5.77
N LYS A 97 15.12 17.73 6.35
CA LYS A 97 15.77 19.01 6.03
C LYS A 97 16.44 19.56 7.28
N LEU A 98 17.77 19.74 7.25
CA LEU A 98 18.56 20.11 8.44
C LEU A 98 18.08 21.41 9.09
N GLU A 99 17.90 22.48 8.31
CA GLU A 99 17.41 23.78 8.81
C GLU A 99 16.05 23.69 9.52
N LEU A 100 15.15 22.84 9.00
CA LEU A 100 13.84 22.62 9.62
C LEU A 100 14.00 21.92 10.98
N LYS A 101 14.91 20.96 11.08
CA LYS A 101 15.19 20.24 12.34
C LYS A 101 15.87 21.15 13.35
N ILE A 102 16.84 21.97 12.94
CA ILE A 102 17.46 23.00 13.80
C ILE A 102 16.39 23.95 14.35
N ALA A 103 15.51 24.47 13.49
CA ALA A 103 14.41 25.33 13.91
C ALA A 103 13.45 24.62 14.88
N THR A 104 13.14 23.34 14.63
CA THR A 104 12.28 22.52 15.49
C THR A 104 12.90 22.34 16.88
N PHE A 105 14.19 22.01 17.00
CA PHE A 105 14.83 21.84 18.31
C PHE A 105 14.96 23.15 19.08
N ALA A 106 15.17 24.28 18.40
CA ALA A 106 15.14 25.60 19.03
C ALA A 106 13.74 25.94 19.59
N GLU A 107 12.67 25.64 18.83
CA GLU A 107 11.29 25.79 19.29
C GLU A 107 10.98 24.86 20.47
N LEU A 108 11.49 23.62 20.45
CA LEU A 108 11.34 22.68 21.56
C LEU A 108 12.04 23.11 22.84
N GLU A 109 13.22 23.74 22.77
CA GLU A 109 13.86 24.31 23.96
C GLU A 109 12.96 25.35 24.64
N ALA A 110 12.29 26.19 23.86
CA ALA A 110 11.43 27.25 24.38
C ALA A 110 10.10 26.75 24.96
N LEU A 111 9.59 25.61 24.49
CA LEU A 111 8.21 25.16 24.78
C LEU A 111 8.12 23.88 25.60
N ALA A 112 9.09 22.96 25.49
CA ALA A 112 9.04 21.67 26.17
C ALA A 112 9.40 21.81 27.66
N PRO A 113 8.85 20.96 28.54
CA PRO A 113 9.26 20.94 29.95
C PRO A 113 10.77 20.70 30.13
N GLU A 114 11.35 21.28 31.19
CA GLU A 114 12.81 21.24 31.43
C GLU A 114 13.37 19.80 31.58
N ASP A 115 12.58 18.88 32.11
CA ASP A 115 12.95 17.47 32.30
C ASP A 115 12.57 16.57 31.10
N CYS A 116 12.01 17.13 30.02
CA CYS A 116 11.52 16.38 28.86
C CYS A 116 12.67 15.85 27.99
N ILE A 117 12.67 14.58 27.61
CA ILE A 117 13.65 14.05 26.66
C ILE A 117 13.24 14.45 25.23
N LEU A 118 14.17 15.02 24.46
CA LEU A 118 13.93 15.38 23.06
C LEU A 118 14.73 14.44 22.16
N ALA A 119 14.05 13.70 21.29
CA ALA A 119 14.65 12.72 20.43
C ALA A 119 14.42 13.03 18.95
N SER A 120 15.36 12.65 18.07
CA SER A 120 15.15 12.68 16.61
C SER A 120 15.18 11.28 16.01
N ASN A 121 14.20 10.98 15.15
CA ASN A 121 14.14 9.79 14.32
C ASN A 121 14.93 9.93 13.00
N SER A 122 15.72 10.99 12.83
CA SER A 122 16.55 11.15 11.62
C SER A 122 17.50 9.97 11.45
N SER A 123 17.56 9.47 10.21
CA SER A 123 18.48 8.40 9.80
C SER A 123 19.77 8.94 9.19
N SER A 124 19.75 10.21 8.76
CA SER A 124 20.84 10.84 8.01
C SER A 124 21.66 11.81 8.86
N TYR A 125 21.01 12.60 9.71
CA TYR A 125 21.66 13.64 10.51
C TYR A 125 21.82 13.18 11.96
N LYS A 126 23.02 13.40 12.52
CA LYS A 126 23.26 13.24 13.95
C LYS A 126 22.51 14.35 14.68
N SER A 127 21.94 14.05 15.84
CA SER A 127 21.25 15.06 16.65
C SER A 127 22.18 16.22 17.02
N SER A 128 23.49 15.98 17.12
CA SER A 128 24.53 17.02 17.29
C SER A 128 24.48 18.13 16.24
N GLU A 129 24.04 17.81 15.03
CA GLU A 129 23.92 18.74 13.90
C GLU A 129 22.63 19.59 13.99
N MET A 130 21.66 19.18 14.80
CA MET A 130 20.36 19.83 14.94
C MET A 130 20.27 20.80 16.13
N ILE A 131 21.30 20.83 16.98
CA ILE A 131 21.26 21.45 18.31
C ILE A 131 22.17 22.67 18.45
N GLU A 132 22.52 23.31 17.34
CA GLU A 132 23.34 24.53 17.37
C GLU A 132 22.65 25.71 18.06
N LYS A 133 21.33 25.75 18.05
CA LYS A 133 20.50 26.82 18.64
C LYS A 133 19.91 26.48 20.00
N VAL A 134 20.40 25.43 20.66
CA VAL A 134 19.95 25.05 22.01
C VAL A 134 21.05 25.21 23.06
N SER A 135 20.67 25.49 24.29
CA SER A 135 21.60 25.63 25.42
C SER A 135 22.24 24.29 25.83
N ASP A 136 23.41 24.34 26.46
CA ASP A 136 24.11 23.13 26.94
C ASP A 136 23.29 22.33 27.96
N ALA A 137 22.45 23.00 28.76
CA ALA A 137 21.52 22.34 29.67
C ALA A 137 20.48 21.49 28.92
N THR A 138 19.98 22.00 27.78
CA THR A 138 19.05 21.26 26.92
C THR A 138 19.74 20.14 26.15
N LYS A 139 20.99 20.31 25.69
CA LYS A 139 21.73 19.24 24.99
C LYS A 139 21.87 17.96 25.82
N ALA A 140 22.01 18.10 27.14
CA ALA A 140 22.10 16.96 28.07
C ALA A 140 20.90 15.98 28.02
N ARG A 141 19.73 16.41 27.50
CA ARG A 141 18.51 15.59 27.36
C ARG A 141 18.11 15.30 25.91
N ILE A 142 19.04 15.49 24.96
CA ILE A 142 18.81 15.22 23.54
C ILE A 142 19.52 13.93 23.10
N LEU A 143 18.85 13.12 22.27
CA LEU A 143 19.43 11.93 21.63
C LEU A 143 18.85 11.69 20.24
N ASN A 144 19.52 10.88 19.43
CA ASN A 144 18.83 10.21 18.32
C ASN A 144 18.08 8.98 18.86
N MET A 145 16.87 8.75 18.35
CA MET A 145 16.02 7.58 18.61
C MET A 145 15.46 7.07 17.28
N HIS A 146 16.22 6.21 16.62
CA HIS A 146 16.00 5.83 15.22
C HIS A 146 15.22 4.51 15.10
N TYR A 147 14.04 4.59 14.48
CA TYR A 147 13.12 3.47 14.24
C TYR A 147 13.20 2.99 12.79
N TYR A 148 13.08 1.67 12.59
CA TYR A 148 13.28 1.02 11.30
C TYR A 148 11.98 0.59 10.62
N MET A 149 11.87 0.76 9.30
CA MET A 149 10.85 0.08 8.47
C MET A 149 11.26 -1.37 8.17
N PRO A 150 10.34 -2.29 7.82
CA PRO A 150 8.87 -2.18 7.71
C PRO A 150 8.15 -2.26 9.09
N PRO A 151 6.80 -2.13 9.16
CA PRO A 151 6.05 -2.02 10.42
C PRO A 151 6.32 -3.12 11.46
N GLY A 152 6.65 -4.33 11.03
CA GLY A 152 7.01 -5.44 11.92
C GLY A 152 8.37 -5.32 12.61
N CYS A 153 9.25 -4.41 12.17
CA CYS A 153 10.60 -4.24 12.73
C CYS A 153 10.55 -3.40 14.03
N MET A 154 10.58 -4.06 15.19
CA MET A 154 10.51 -3.38 16.49
C MET A 154 11.86 -2.84 17.00
N ILE A 155 12.90 -2.80 16.15
CA ILE A 155 14.23 -2.29 16.53
C ILE A 155 14.18 -0.77 16.68
N VAL A 156 14.85 -0.27 17.74
CA VAL A 156 15.14 1.15 17.90
C VAL A 156 16.60 1.35 18.29
N GLU A 157 17.29 2.30 17.67
CA GLU A 157 18.65 2.68 18.03
C GLU A 157 18.68 4.01 18.79
N LEU A 158 19.38 4.01 19.92
CA LEU A 158 19.61 5.18 20.74
C LEU A 158 21.07 5.64 20.57
N MET A 159 21.29 6.91 20.26
CA MET A 159 22.64 7.45 20.08
C MET A 159 22.79 8.82 20.72
N THR A 160 23.93 9.05 21.36
CA THR A 160 24.29 10.34 21.96
C THR A 160 24.47 11.43 20.90
N ASP A 161 24.14 12.66 21.24
CA ASP A 161 24.50 13.87 20.50
C ASP A 161 25.92 14.40 20.83
N GLY A 162 26.67 13.70 21.69
CA GLY A 162 27.98 14.11 22.23
C GLY A 162 27.92 14.84 23.58
N TYR A 163 26.74 15.31 23.98
CA TYR A 163 26.46 16.02 25.22
C TYR A 163 25.41 15.32 26.10
N THR A 164 24.64 14.38 25.54
CA THR A 164 23.61 13.59 26.22
C THR A 164 24.15 13.05 27.53
N ASP A 165 23.43 13.29 28.62
CA ASP A 165 23.77 12.72 29.92
C ASP A 165 23.69 11.19 29.86
N GLU A 166 24.69 10.52 30.44
CA GLU A 166 24.80 9.06 30.40
C GLU A 166 23.58 8.36 31.04
N GLY A 167 22.90 9.02 31.98
CA GLY A 167 21.69 8.54 32.64
C GLY A 167 20.47 8.42 31.72
N VAL A 168 20.44 9.14 30.59
CA VAL A 168 19.34 9.10 29.62
C VAL A 168 19.23 7.72 28.96
N PHE A 169 20.36 7.06 28.68
CA PHE A 169 20.39 5.77 27.97
C PHE A 169 19.75 4.61 28.74
N PRO A 170 20.15 4.28 29.99
CA PRO A 170 19.50 3.21 30.74
C PRO A 170 18.02 3.51 30.93
N PHE A 171 17.66 4.78 31.19
CA PHE A 171 16.26 5.18 31.29
C PHE A 171 15.50 4.90 29.99
N MET A 172 15.99 5.37 28.84
CA MET A 172 15.33 5.18 27.55
C MET A 172 15.34 3.73 27.07
N VAL A 173 16.35 2.93 27.38
CA VAL A 173 16.36 1.49 27.13
C VAL A 173 15.19 0.81 27.84
N ASP A 174 14.97 1.13 29.12
CA ASP A 174 13.88 0.53 29.89
C ASP A 174 12.51 1.01 29.39
N ARG A 175 12.34 2.32 29.14
CA ARG A 175 11.08 2.85 28.60
C ARG A 175 10.76 2.30 27.20
N SER A 176 11.78 2.09 26.36
CA SER A 176 11.61 1.54 25.02
C SER A 176 11.10 0.09 25.07
N LYS A 177 11.60 -0.72 26.02
CA LYS A 177 11.13 -2.10 26.24
C LYS A 177 9.68 -2.15 26.72
N GLU A 178 9.23 -1.17 27.48
CA GLU A 178 7.82 -1.05 27.90
C GLU A 178 6.89 -0.93 26.68
N ALA A 179 7.38 -0.36 25.57
CA ALA A 179 6.68 -0.30 24.28
C ALA A 179 6.96 -1.49 23.34
N ALA A 180 7.48 -2.59 23.87
CA ALA A 180 7.85 -3.81 23.14
C ALA A 180 8.84 -3.59 21.98
N THR A 181 9.59 -2.49 22.02
CA THR A 181 10.72 -2.28 21.11
C THR A 181 11.96 -3.01 21.60
N VAL A 182 12.91 -3.23 20.69
CA VAL A 182 14.20 -3.87 20.97
C VAL A 182 15.29 -2.80 20.85
N PRO A 183 15.67 -2.14 21.97
CA PRO A 183 16.58 -1.00 21.93
C PRO A 183 18.05 -1.43 21.85
N TYR A 184 18.84 -0.71 21.05
CA TYR A 184 20.30 -0.84 20.95
C TYR A 184 20.97 0.52 21.11
N VAL A 185 22.08 0.57 21.84
CA VAL A 185 22.73 1.85 22.22
C VAL A 185 24.06 2.03 21.48
N ALA A 186 24.12 3.06 20.64
CA ALA A 186 25.36 3.59 20.09
C ALA A 186 26.00 4.51 21.13
N ARG A 187 27.00 3.97 21.84
CA ARG A 187 27.69 4.66 22.96
C ARG A 187 28.50 5.89 22.57
N LYS A 188 28.69 6.10 21.27
CA LYS A 188 29.35 7.27 20.68
C LYS A 188 28.58 7.67 19.44
N GLN A 189 28.73 8.94 19.06
CA GLN A 189 28.26 9.41 17.77
C GLN A 189 28.86 8.55 16.65
N SER A 190 27.99 8.10 15.75
CA SER A 190 28.34 7.22 14.65
C SER A 190 27.44 7.54 13.46
N THR A 191 28.04 8.01 12.38
CA THR A 191 27.33 8.14 11.10
C THR A 191 26.90 6.75 10.64
N GLY A 192 25.58 6.59 10.42
CA GLY A 192 24.94 5.29 10.18
C GLY A 192 24.71 4.46 11.46
N PHE A 193 24.74 5.06 12.65
CA PHE A 193 24.41 4.38 13.91
C PHE A 193 25.24 3.09 14.11
N ILE A 194 24.60 1.99 14.53
CA ILE A 194 25.21 0.66 14.64
C ILE A 194 24.92 -0.13 13.36
N PHE A 195 23.63 -0.33 13.05
CA PHE A 195 23.22 -1.24 11.99
C PHE A 195 23.57 -0.70 10.60
N ASN A 196 23.26 0.56 10.28
CA ASN A 196 23.60 1.10 8.96
C ASN A 196 25.11 1.17 8.73
N ARG A 197 25.91 1.32 9.81
CA ARG A 197 27.38 1.24 9.75
C ARG A 197 27.90 -0.18 9.51
N LEU A 198 27.32 -1.18 10.18
CA LEU A 198 27.62 -2.59 9.92
C LEU A 198 27.26 -2.94 8.47
N TRP A 199 26.07 -2.53 8.05
CA TRP A 199 25.58 -2.71 6.70
C TRP A 199 26.50 -2.04 5.68
N ALA A 200 26.96 -0.80 5.93
CA ALA A 200 27.92 -0.12 5.06
C ALA A 200 29.24 -0.89 4.91
N ALA A 201 29.71 -1.57 5.96
CA ALA A 201 30.91 -2.42 5.87
C ALA A 201 30.67 -3.67 5.02
N VAL A 202 29.59 -4.41 5.28
CA VAL A 202 29.20 -5.58 4.48
C VAL A 202 29.03 -5.20 3.01
N LYS A 203 28.25 -4.15 2.76
CA LYS A 203 27.97 -3.60 1.43
C LYS A 203 29.26 -3.24 0.68
N ARG A 204 30.18 -2.49 1.33
CA ARG A 204 31.46 -2.10 0.72
C ARG A 204 32.33 -3.30 0.37
N GLU A 205 32.38 -4.30 1.24
CA GLU A 205 33.17 -5.51 0.98
C GLU A 205 32.57 -6.34 -0.17
N VAL A 206 31.24 -6.48 -0.20
CA VAL A 206 30.55 -7.13 -1.32
C VAL A 206 30.85 -6.41 -2.63
N LEU A 207 30.78 -5.07 -2.67
CA LEU A 207 31.16 -4.31 -3.87
C LEU A 207 32.63 -4.51 -4.26
N THR A 208 33.52 -4.65 -3.29
CA THR A 208 34.96 -4.88 -3.53
C THR A 208 35.20 -6.26 -4.15
N ILE A 209 34.57 -7.31 -3.63
CA ILE A 209 34.60 -8.68 -4.19
C ILE A 209 34.10 -8.67 -5.64
N LEU A 210 33.02 -7.95 -5.91
CA LEU A 210 32.45 -7.82 -7.26
C LEU A 210 33.37 -7.03 -8.19
N ALA A 211 33.95 -5.91 -7.73
CA ALA A 211 34.85 -5.06 -8.51
C ALA A 211 36.17 -5.76 -8.87
N GLU A 212 36.65 -6.65 -8.00
CA GLU A 212 37.84 -7.48 -8.25
C GLU A 212 37.55 -8.73 -9.10
N GLY A 213 36.27 -9.00 -9.40
CA GLY A 213 35.85 -10.16 -10.19
C GLY A 213 36.04 -11.49 -9.45
N VAL A 214 36.09 -11.47 -8.11
CA VAL A 214 36.30 -12.68 -7.29
C VAL A 214 35.08 -13.62 -7.35
N SER A 215 33.87 -13.07 -7.43
CA SER A 215 32.61 -13.83 -7.55
C SER A 215 31.49 -12.95 -8.13
N VAL A 216 30.28 -13.49 -8.25
CA VAL A 216 29.07 -12.84 -8.79
C VAL A 216 27.96 -12.70 -7.72
N PRO A 217 26.99 -11.79 -7.90
CA PRO A 217 25.95 -11.52 -6.91
C PRO A 217 25.16 -12.76 -6.45
N GLU A 218 24.84 -13.69 -7.35
CA GLU A 218 24.11 -14.93 -7.07
C GLU A 218 24.85 -15.81 -6.06
N GLU A 219 26.16 -15.97 -6.23
CA GLU A 219 27.00 -16.83 -5.39
C GLU A 219 27.21 -16.22 -4.01
N ILE A 220 27.42 -14.91 -3.94
CA ILE A 220 27.59 -14.18 -2.67
C ILE A 220 26.31 -14.33 -1.80
N ASP A 221 25.13 -14.09 -2.37
CA ASP A 221 23.87 -14.19 -1.63
C ASP A 221 23.50 -15.65 -1.30
N SER A 222 23.82 -16.61 -2.19
CA SER A 222 23.63 -18.04 -1.91
C SER A 222 24.53 -18.49 -0.76
N MET A 223 25.82 -18.16 -0.80
CA MET A 223 26.77 -18.48 0.26
C MET A 223 26.36 -17.83 1.59
N TRP A 224 25.92 -16.57 1.56
CA TRP A 224 25.37 -15.89 2.74
C TRP A 224 24.16 -16.64 3.33
N THR A 225 23.28 -17.16 2.48
CA THR A 225 22.10 -17.93 2.91
C THR A 225 22.47 -19.26 3.54
N GLU A 226 23.47 -19.97 3.02
CA GLU A 226 23.92 -21.27 3.54
C GLU A 226 24.72 -21.12 4.84
N MET A 227 25.53 -20.06 4.97
CA MET A 227 26.39 -19.85 6.13
C MET A 227 25.65 -19.31 7.36
N PHE A 228 24.55 -18.57 7.16
CA PHE A 228 23.77 -17.95 8.23
C PHE A 228 22.37 -18.57 8.32
N ILE A 229 21.74 -18.58 9.51
CA ILE A 229 20.35 -19.04 9.65
C ILE A 229 19.48 -18.26 8.67
N LYS A 230 18.76 -18.96 7.76
CA LYS A 230 17.95 -18.43 6.65
C LYS A 230 17.61 -16.95 6.85
N PRO A 231 18.49 -16.05 6.38
CA PRO A 231 18.45 -14.67 6.81
C PRO A 231 17.24 -13.98 6.19
N ARG A 232 16.69 -13.00 6.89
CA ARG A 232 15.53 -12.24 6.41
C ARG A 232 15.84 -11.46 5.13
N SER A 233 17.12 -11.14 4.88
CA SER A 233 17.62 -10.43 3.71
C SER A 233 19.05 -10.86 3.35
N VAL A 234 19.45 -10.65 2.10
CA VAL A 234 20.78 -11.03 1.57
C VAL A 234 21.45 -9.84 0.87
N PRO A 235 22.79 -9.72 0.91
CA PRO A 235 23.45 -8.45 0.63
C PRO A 235 23.21 -7.85 -0.77
N CYS A 236 23.35 -8.63 -1.84
CA CYS A 236 23.23 -8.13 -3.19
C CYS A 236 21.78 -7.76 -3.52
N LYS A 237 20.80 -8.62 -3.17
CA LYS A 237 19.39 -8.27 -3.35
C LYS A 237 18.97 -7.08 -2.51
N THR A 238 19.52 -6.90 -1.31
CA THR A 238 19.24 -5.72 -0.49
C THR A 238 19.77 -4.44 -1.17
N MET A 239 20.94 -4.48 -1.81
CA MET A 239 21.41 -3.33 -2.60
C MET A 239 20.50 -3.02 -3.80
N ASP A 240 20.04 -4.03 -4.52
CA ASP A 240 19.11 -3.83 -5.64
C ASP A 240 17.73 -3.34 -5.18
N GLN A 241 17.23 -3.80 -4.02
CA GLN A 241 16.00 -3.32 -3.38
C GLN A 241 16.08 -1.85 -2.97
N VAL A 242 17.22 -1.42 -2.40
CA VAL A 242 17.48 -0.03 -2.03
C VAL A 242 17.65 0.86 -3.27
N GLY A 243 18.27 0.31 -4.32
CA GLY A 243 18.60 0.99 -5.55
C GLY A 243 20.07 1.42 -5.60
N LEU A 244 20.77 1.10 -6.69
CA LEU A 244 22.23 1.23 -6.79
C LEU A 244 22.74 2.68 -6.80
N ASP A 245 21.94 3.61 -7.31
CA ASP A 245 22.16 5.05 -7.22
C ASP A 245 22.03 5.57 -5.79
N THR A 246 21.04 5.10 -5.04
CA THR A 246 20.90 5.42 -3.60
C THR A 246 22.05 4.80 -2.81
N VAL A 247 22.46 3.56 -3.14
CA VAL A 247 23.64 2.92 -2.58
C VAL A 247 24.90 3.74 -2.86
N ALA A 248 25.09 4.20 -4.10
CA ALA A 248 26.24 5.02 -4.50
C ALA A 248 26.24 6.40 -3.84
N PHE A 249 25.08 7.04 -3.72
CA PHE A 249 24.94 8.32 -3.00
C PHE A 249 25.34 8.19 -1.53
N ILE A 250 24.82 7.16 -0.84
CA ILE A 250 25.16 6.87 0.56
C ILE A 250 26.64 6.52 0.69
N GLU A 251 27.20 5.73 -0.22
CA GLU A 251 28.62 5.37 -0.19
C GLU A 251 29.53 6.58 -0.47
N GLY A 252 29.09 7.52 -1.31
CA GLY A 252 29.74 8.81 -1.54
C GLY A 252 29.98 9.59 -0.26
N HIS A 253 28.98 9.62 0.61
CA HIS A 253 29.11 10.25 1.92
C HIS A 253 30.16 9.52 2.78
N TYR A 254 30.13 8.20 2.86
CA TYR A 254 31.11 7.43 3.64
C TYR A 254 32.54 7.53 3.10
N VAL A 255 32.71 7.57 1.78
CA VAL A 255 34.02 7.76 1.13
C VAL A 255 34.63 9.10 1.54
N GLN A 256 33.86 10.18 1.45
CA GLN A 256 34.30 11.51 1.85
C GLN A 256 34.59 11.59 3.34
N GLU A 257 33.68 11.11 4.18
CA GLU A 257 33.81 11.19 5.63
C GLU A 257 35.01 10.37 6.16
N ARG A 258 35.30 9.22 5.56
CA ARG A 258 36.29 8.27 6.09
C ARG A 258 37.59 8.20 5.29
N GLY A 259 37.73 9.01 4.24
CA GLY A 259 38.91 8.99 3.36
C GLY A 259 39.12 7.63 2.68
N LEU A 260 38.03 6.94 2.32
CA LEU A 260 38.10 5.64 1.63
C LEU A 260 38.30 5.87 0.13
N SER A 261 38.80 4.85 -0.59
CA SER A 261 38.86 4.93 -2.06
C SER A 261 37.47 4.69 -2.67
N PRO A 262 37.02 5.54 -3.63
CA PRO A 262 35.78 5.30 -4.38
C PRO A 262 35.92 4.23 -5.48
N GLU A 263 37.16 3.85 -5.83
CA GLU A 263 37.48 3.10 -7.05
C GLU A 263 36.71 1.79 -7.18
N LYS A 264 36.62 1.02 -6.08
CA LYS A 264 35.99 -0.32 -6.05
C LYS A 264 34.53 -0.30 -5.58
N THR A 265 33.99 0.88 -5.28
CA THR A 265 32.62 1.03 -4.79
C THR A 265 31.82 1.93 -5.71
N ILE A 266 31.96 3.24 -5.57
CA ILE A 266 31.20 4.24 -6.31
C ILE A 266 31.57 4.22 -7.79
N ASP A 267 32.87 4.22 -8.10
CA ASP A 267 33.33 4.26 -9.49
C ASP A 267 33.06 2.93 -10.21
N PHE A 268 33.13 1.83 -9.48
CA PHE A 268 32.71 0.51 -9.96
C PHE A 268 31.22 0.48 -10.25
N LEU A 269 30.36 0.88 -9.29
CA LEU A 269 28.92 0.96 -9.49
C LEU A 269 28.58 1.86 -10.66
N LYS A 270 29.25 3.02 -10.76
CA LYS A 270 29.04 3.98 -11.82
C LYS A 270 29.34 3.39 -13.19
N ARG A 271 30.57 2.90 -13.42
CA ARG A 271 30.99 2.33 -14.70
C ARG A 271 30.24 1.06 -15.08
N SER A 272 29.91 0.20 -14.10
CA SER A 272 29.41 -1.14 -14.37
C SER A 272 27.87 -1.21 -14.40
N TYR A 273 27.20 -0.22 -13.81
CA TYR A 273 25.75 -0.22 -13.64
C TYR A 273 25.10 1.15 -13.90
N LEU A 274 25.50 2.21 -13.17
CA LEU A 274 24.75 3.48 -13.19
C LEU A 274 24.81 4.22 -14.52
N ASP A 275 25.98 4.26 -15.18
CA ASP A 275 26.15 4.91 -16.48
C ASP A 275 25.30 4.23 -17.57
N ASP A 276 25.02 2.93 -17.40
CA ASP A 276 24.12 2.16 -18.25
C ASP A 276 22.64 2.25 -17.83
N GLY A 277 22.34 2.96 -16.74
CA GLY A 277 21.00 3.09 -16.17
C GLY A 277 20.50 1.85 -15.41
N LYS A 278 21.39 0.96 -14.96
CA LYS A 278 21.06 -0.19 -14.10
C LYS A 278 21.06 0.27 -12.64
N LEU A 279 19.87 0.45 -12.07
CA LEU A 279 19.68 1.04 -10.73
C LEU A 279 19.17 0.02 -9.70
N GLY A 280 19.22 -1.28 -9.98
CA GLY A 280 18.60 -2.30 -9.14
C GLY A 280 17.14 -2.54 -9.50
N ASN A 281 16.33 -2.95 -8.54
CA ASN A 281 14.92 -3.34 -8.77
C ASN A 281 14.05 -2.20 -9.30
N LYS A 282 14.46 -0.95 -9.04
CA LYS A 282 13.77 0.24 -9.55
C LYS A 282 14.13 0.59 -11.01
N SER A 283 15.04 -0.16 -11.64
CA SER A 283 15.40 -0.01 -13.05
C SER A 283 14.97 -1.24 -13.86
N PRO A 284 14.32 -1.04 -15.02
CA PRO A 284 13.99 -2.15 -15.93
C PRO A 284 15.23 -2.82 -16.54
N LYS A 285 16.42 -2.24 -16.38
CA LYS A 285 17.69 -2.84 -16.78
C LYS A 285 18.35 -3.67 -15.67
N GLY A 286 17.67 -3.82 -14.53
CA GLY A 286 18.17 -4.50 -13.34
C GLY A 286 19.25 -3.72 -12.60
N GLY A 287 20.10 -4.44 -11.88
CA GLY A 287 21.24 -3.92 -11.13
C GLY A 287 22.33 -4.97 -11.03
N LEU A 288 22.69 -5.33 -9.80
CA LEU A 288 23.63 -6.43 -9.54
C LEU A 288 23.07 -7.74 -10.08
N TYR A 289 21.78 -7.98 -9.88
CA TYR A 289 21.07 -9.01 -10.61
C TYR A 289 20.59 -8.50 -11.96
N PRO A 290 20.52 -9.37 -12.98
CA PRO A 290 19.78 -9.05 -14.20
C PRO A 290 18.36 -8.61 -13.84
N PRO A 291 17.72 -7.77 -14.68
CA PRO A 291 16.29 -7.47 -14.50
C PRO A 291 15.58 -8.80 -14.37
N VAL A 292 14.74 -8.95 -13.32
CA VAL A 292 14.23 -10.24 -12.86
C VAL A 292 13.80 -11.11 -14.04
N GLU A 293 14.70 -12.02 -14.43
CA GLU A 293 14.47 -12.98 -15.51
C GLU A 293 13.77 -14.19 -14.91
N ASP A 294 12.57 -14.38 -15.41
CA ASP A 294 11.59 -15.33 -14.93
C ASP A 294 12.05 -16.78 -15.24
N LYS A 295 12.80 -17.41 -14.33
CA LYS A 295 13.38 -18.76 -14.55
C LYS A 295 12.28 -19.80 -14.83
N LYS A 296 12.33 -20.34 -16.04
CA LYS A 296 11.54 -21.47 -16.56
C LYS A 296 11.84 -22.74 -15.75
N ALA A 297 10.79 -23.41 -15.27
CA ALA A 297 10.84 -24.84 -14.97
C ALA A 297 10.24 -25.60 -16.17
N THR A 298 10.98 -26.58 -16.68
CA THR A 298 10.64 -27.39 -17.86
C THR A 298 9.56 -28.43 -17.56
N THR A 299 8.39 -28.21 -18.19
CA THR A 299 7.55 -29.13 -18.97
C THR A 299 7.45 -30.61 -18.56
N ASN A 300 6.23 -31.07 -18.25
CA ASN A 300 5.44 -31.91 -19.17
C ASN A 300 4.05 -32.26 -18.61
N GLY A 301 3.03 -31.64 -19.18
CA GLY A 301 1.62 -31.98 -19.00
C GLY A 301 0.80 -30.83 -19.59
N LYS A 302 -0.02 -31.09 -20.60
CA LYS A 302 -0.98 -30.10 -21.12
C LYS A 302 -1.90 -29.70 -19.97
N SER A 303 -1.61 -28.57 -19.34
CA SER A 303 -2.44 -28.01 -18.28
C SER A 303 -3.72 -27.47 -18.90
N THR A 304 -4.87 -27.84 -18.33
CA THR A 304 -6.20 -27.27 -18.60
C THR A 304 -6.42 -25.94 -17.87
N ALA A 305 -5.41 -25.41 -17.18
CA ALA A 305 -5.52 -24.18 -16.40
C ALA A 305 -5.47 -22.94 -17.31
N PRO A 306 -6.32 -21.92 -17.05
CA PRO A 306 -6.45 -20.76 -17.93
C PRO A 306 -5.23 -19.83 -17.84
N GLU A 307 -4.97 -19.10 -18.91
CA GLU A 307 -4.07 -17.94 -18.83
C GLU A 307 -4.84 -16.76 -18.22
N LEU A 308 -4.13 -15.89 -17.52
CA LEU A 308 -4.72 -14.75 -16.80
C LEU A 308 -4.36 -13.45 -17.52
N LEU A 309 -5.31 -12.54 -17.64
CA LEU A 309 -5.04 -11.13 -17.91
C LEU A 309 -5.22 -10.33 -16.63
N VAL A 310 -4.25 -9.51 -16.27
CA VAL A 310 -4.24 -8.77 -15.01
C VAL A 310 -3.82 -7.33 -15.26
N LEU A 311 -4.50 -6.40 -14.61
CA LEU A 311 -4.15 -4.99 -14.64
C LEU A 311 -3.20 -4.65 -13.49
N ASP A 312 -2.09 -4.01 -13.81
CA ASP A 312 -1.30 -3.26 -12.84
C ASP A 312 -1.66 -1.78 -12.97
N ILE A 313 -2.11 -1.17 -11.88
CA ILE A 313 -2.50 0.23 -11.85
C ILE A 313 -1.29 1.18 -11.97
N GLY A 314 -0.07 0.68 -11.74
CA GLY A 314 1.17 1.43 -11.88
C GLY A 314 1.54 2.33 -10.70
N LEU A 315 0.75 2.31 -9.61
CA LEU A 315 0.99 3.14 -8.41
C LEU A 315 2.18 2.66 -7.57
N SER A 316 2.53 1.38 -7.66
CA SER A 316 3.70 0.80 -6.99
C SER A 316 4.94 0.76 -7.88
N ALA A 317 4.85 1.27 -9.12
CA ALA A 317 5.98 1.29 -10.03
C ALA A 317 7.16 2.06 -9.41
N ALA A 318 8.37 1.71 -9.83
CA ALA A 318 9.61 2.33 -9.36
C ALA A 318 9.61 3.87 -9.43
N ASN A 319 9.03 4.42 -10.50
CA ASN A 319 8.83 5.85 -10.71
C ASN A 319 7.37 6.06 -11.13
N PRO A 320 6.42 6.08 -10.19
CA PRO A 320 5.01 6.01 -10.51
C PRO A 320 4.55 7.33 -11.14
N THR A 321 3.94 7.22 -12.31
CA THR A 321 3.20 8.29 -12.99
C THR A 321 1.75 7.87 -13.13
N THR A 322 0.86 8.81 -13.43
CA THR A 322 -0.55 8.49 -13.71
C THR A 322 -0.72 7.54 -14.89
N THR A 323 0.26 7.44 -15.79
CA THR A 323 0.26 6.55 -16.95
C THR A 323 1.12 5.31 -16.77
N SER A 324 1.58 4.98 -15.56
CA SER A 324 2.47 3.83 -15.36
C SER A 324 1.76 2.47 -15.38
N GLY A 325 0.45 2.44 -15.64
CA GLY A 325 -0.32 1.21 -15.61
C GLY A 325 -0.06 0.30 -16.82
N GLU A 326 -0.37 -0.97 -16.65
CA GLU A 326 -0.10 -2.01 -17.65
C GLU A 326 -1.22 -3.05 -17.70
N VAL A 327 -1.49 -3.58 -18.90
CA VAL A 327 -2.22 -4.85 -19.07
C VAL A 327 -1.20 -5.97 -19.21
N LEU A 328 -1.26 -6.95 -18.31
CA LEU A 328 -0.33 -8.06 -18.22
C LEU A 328 -1.00 -9.37 -18.63
N LYS A 329 -0.22 -10.25 -19.26
CA LYS A 329 -0.56 -11.66 -19.45
C LYS A 329 0.26 -12.52 -18.50
N LEU A 330 -0.41 -13.38 -17.75
CA LEU A 330 0.21 -14.32 -16.82
C LEU A 330 -0.24 -15.76 -17.12
N SER A 331 0.56 -16.75 -16.76
CA SER A 331 0.08 -18.14 -16.68
C SER A 331 -0.74 -18.39 -15.42
N SER A 332 -1.47 -19.50 -15.39
CA SER A 332 -2.30 -19.93 -14.25
C SER A 332 -1.58 -20.04 -12.91
N ASP A 333 -0.26 -20.22 -12.93
CA ASP A 333 0.61 -20.28 -11.75
C ASP A 333 1.14 -18.90 -11.33
N GLY A 334 0.65 -17.82 -11.95
CA GLY A 334 1.00 -16.45 -11.58
C GLY A 334 2.28 -15.93 -12.20
N LYS A 335 2.93 -16.64 -13.12
CA LYS A 335 4.13 -16.12 -13.80
C LYS A 335 3.77 -15.08 -14.86
N ILE A 336 4.43 -13.92 -14.86
CA ILE A 336 4.23 -12.88 -15.88
C ILE A 336 4.86 -13.35 -17.20
N GLN A 337 4.03 -13.55 -18.21
CA GLN A 337 4.49 -13.96 -19.53
C GLN A 337 4.84 -12.75 -20.41
N LYS A 338 4.02 -11.70 -20.35
CA LYS A 338 4.14 -10.54 -21.26
C LYS A 338 3.40 -9.32 -20.72
N VAL A 339 3.98 -8.14 -20.92
CA VAL A 339 3.25 -6.86 -20.87
C VAL A 339 2.57 -6.68 -22.23
N LEU A 340 1.25 -6.73 -22.27
CA LEU A 340 0.47 -6.61 -23.51
C LEU A 340 0.30 -5.16 -23.95
N VAL A 341 -0.07 -4.30 -23.00
CA VAL A 341 -0.40 -2.89 -23.26
C VAL A 341 0.20 -2.03 -22.15
N PRO A 342 1.34 -1.38 -22.37
CA PRO A 342 1.97 -0.51 -21.38
C PRO A 342 1.37 0.90 -21.39
N ASN A 343 1.80 1.74 -20.46
CA ASN A 343 1.54 3.19 -20.41
C ASN A 343 0.05 3.58 -20.24
N GLN A 344 -0.70 2.81 -19.44
CA GLN A 344 -2.13 3.01 -19.22
C GLN A 344 -2.39 4.00 -18.07
N SER A 345 -3.41 4.85 -18.23
CA SER A 345 -3.75 5.88 -17.27
C SER A 345 -4.57 5.33 -16.10
N LEU A 346 -3.87 4.77 -15.11
CA LEU A 346 -4.43 4.10 -13.93
C LEU A 346 -5.55 3.10 -14.29
N PRO A 347 -5.24 1.98 -14.95
CA PRO A 347 -6.23 0.99 -15.34
C PRO A 347 -6.84 0.27 -14.12
N ASP A 348 -8.14 -0.03 -14.18
CA ASP A 348 -8.89 -0.55 -13.02
C ASP A 348 -9.69 -1.82 -13.31
N GLY A 349 -10.58 -1.83 -14.30
CA GLY A 349 -11.40 -2.99 -14.68
C GLY A 349 -10.99 -3.64 -16.00
N ILE A 350 -11.14 -4.97 -16.12
CA ILE A 350 -10.87 -5.71 -17.36
C ILE A 350 -11.87 -6.85 -17.57
N ALA A 351 -12.29 -7.08 -18.81
CA ALA A 351 -13.06 -8.26 -19.20
C ALA A 351 -12.67 -8.75 -20.60
N VAL A 352 -12.94 -10.02 -20.90
CA VAL A 352 -12.56 -10.68 -22.15
C VAL A 352 -13.75 -11.42 -22.73
N ASP A 353 -14.04 -11.20 -24.01
CA ASP A 353 -14.84 -12.10 -24.82
C ASP A 353 -13.91 -13.11 -25.51
N THR A 354 -13.84 -14.32 -24.96
CA THR A 354 -12.97 -15.39 -25.46
C THR A 354 -13.44 -15.95 -26.80
N LYS A 355 -14.72 -15.79 -27.19
CA LYS A 355 -15.24 -16.28 -28.47
C LYS A 355 -14.65 -15.50 -29.65
N ILE A 356 -14.43 -14.20 -29.46
CA ILE A 356 -13.86 -13.30 -30.48
C ILE A 356 -12.41 -12.90 -30.18
N GLY A 357 -11.85 -13.36 -29.07
CA GLY A 357 -10.46 -13.08 -28.67
C GLY A 357 -10.19 -11.60 -28.40
N ARG A 358 -11.15 -10.90 -27.76
CA ARG A 358 -11.08 -9.46 -27.53
C ARG A 358 -11.20 -9.10 -26.05
N MET A 359 -10.31 -8.23 -25.58
CA MET A 359 -10.31 -7.69 -24.22
C MET A 359 -10.76 -6.23 -24.20
N PHE A 360 -11.32 -5.82 -23.07
CA PHE A 360 -11.79 -4.47 -22.77
C PHE A 360 -11.24 -4.05 -21.41
N TRP A 361 -10.73 -2.83 -21.27
CA TRP A 361 -10.26 -2.30 -19.98
C TRP A 361 -10.61 -0.82 -19.80
N THR A 362 -10.80 -0.42 -18.54
CA THR A 362 -11.03 0.98 -18.14
C THR A 362 -9.71 1.62 -17.73
N CYS A 363 -9.58 2.92 -17.99
CA CYS A 363 -8.50 3.78 -17.52
C CYS A 363 -9.13 4.97 -16.79
N MET A 364 -8.80 5.14 -15.51
CA MET A 364 -9.46 6.12 -14.65
C MET A 364 -9.21 7.58 -15.06
N GLY A 365 -8.12 7.87 -15.76
CA GLY A 365 -7.69 9.25 -15.93
C GLY A 365 -7.21 9.85 -14.61
N VAL A 366 -7.48 11.13 -14.39
CA VAL A 366 -7.24 11.82 -13.12
C VAL A 366 -8.54 11.83 -12.32
N PRO A 367 -8.61 11.12 -11.17
CA PRO A 367 -9.83 11.05 -10.38
C PRO A 367 -10.48 12.41 -10.12
N GLY A 368 -11.78 12.50 -10.41
CA GLY A 368 -12.57 13.72 -10.30
C GLY A 368 -12.53 14.64 -11.53
N LYS A 369 -11.74 14.32 -12.56
CA LYS A 369 -11.81 14.98 -13.88
C LYS A 369 -12.55 14.11 -14.88
N ASP A 370 -13.22 14.76 -15.83
CA ASP A 370 -13.85 14.08 -16.96
C ASP A 370 -12.81 13.69 -18.02
N ASP A 371 -11.82 12.89 -17.66
CA ASP A 371 -10.75 12.43 -18.56
C ASP A 371 -10.52 10.91 -18.54
N GLY A 372 -11.43 10.16 -17.94
CA GLY A 372 -11.47 8.70 -18.00
C GLY A 372 -11.78 8.15 -19.39
N ALA A 373 -11.34 6.93 -19.66
CA ALA A 373 -11.51 6.27 -20.95
C ALA A 373 -11.73 4.75 -20.84
N VAL A 374 -12.25 4.15 -21.91
CA VAL A 374 -12.37 2.70 -22.07
C VAL A 374 -11.73 2.30 -23.39
N TYR A 375 -10.94 1.24 -23.35
CA TYR A 375 -10.20 0.72 -24.50
C TYR A 375 -10.54 -0.75 -24.74
N SER A 376 -10.25 -1.21 -25.96
CA SER A 376 -10.29 -2.61 -26.32
C SER A 376 -9.09 -2.98 -27.18
N ALA A 377 -8.74 -4.27 -27.22
CA ALA A 377 -7.68 -4.81 -28.05
C ALA A 377 -7.90 -6.32 -28.25
N ASN A 378 -7.19 -6.91 -29.19
CA ASN A 378 -7.03 -8.37 -29.23
C ASN A 378 -6.32 -8.83 -27.95
N VAL A 379 -6.60 -10.07 -27.51
CA VAL A 379 -6.00 -10.65 -26.29
C VAL A 379 -4.47 -10.80 -26.34
N ASP A 380 -3.84 -10.58 -27.50
CA ASP A 380 -2.38 -10.54 -27.67
C ASP A 380 -1.76 -9.14 -27.51
N GLY A 381 -2.61 -8.13 -27.26
CA GLY A 381 -2.26 -6.72 -27.10
C GLY A 381 -2.32 -5.89 -28.38
N SER A 382 -2.59 -6.52 -29.54
CA SER A 382 -2.67 -5.81 -30.83
C SER A 382 -4.05 -5.18 -31.08
N GLY A 383 -4.12 -4.26 -32.05
CA GLY A 383 -5.41 -3.72 -32.51
C GLY A 383 -6.14 -2.86 -31.47
N ILE A 384 -5.40 -2.07 -30.69
CA ILE A 384 -5.99 -1.18 -29.67
C ILE A 384 -6.99 -0.21 -30.32
N GLN A 385 -8.18 -0.12 -29.75
CA GLN A 385 -9.24 0.81 -30.13
C GLN A 385 -9.79 1.53 -28.91
N THR A 386 -10.05 2.82 -29.05
CA THR A 386 -10.80 3.60 -28.05
C THR A 386 -12.27 3.26 -28.18
N VAL A 387 -12.86 2.73 -27.10
CA VAL A 387 -14.31 2.44 -27.00
C VAL A 387 -15.04 3.65 -26.45
N VAL A 388 -14.51 4.25 -25.38
CA VAL A 388 -15.00 5.51 -24.82
C VAL A 388 -13.84 6.48 -24.71
N SER A 389 -13.93 7.61 -25.40
CA SER A 389 -12.90 8.64 -25.41
C SER A 389 -12.86 9.43 -24.11
N GLN A 390 -11.68 9.95 -23.76
CA GLN A 390 -11.51 10.96 -22.71
C GLN A 390 -12.49 12.13 -22.90
N GLY A 391 -12.98 12.73 -21.83
CA GLY A 391 -14.01 13.79 -21.91
C GLY A 391 -15.46 13.28 -21.80
N ARG A 392 -15.69 11.97 -21.89
CA ARG A 392 -17.05 11.40 -21.93
C ARG A 392 -17.53 10.82 -20.60
N VAL A 393 -16.60 10.40 -19.76
CA VAL A 393 -16.83 9.78 -18.44
C VAL A 393 -15.78 10.31 -17.47
N ASN A 394 -16.06 10.21 -16.16
CA ASN A 394 -15.19 10.76 -15.14
C ASN A 394 -14.09 9.78 -14.74
N THR A 395 -14.38 8.87 -13.82
CA THR A 395 -13.42 7.93 -13.25
C THR A 395 -13.95 6.50 -13.43
N PRO A 396 -13.83 5.91 -14.63
CA PRO A 396 -14.33 4.58 -14.92
C PRO A 396 -13.58 3.53 -14.10
N LYS A 397 -14.34 2.60 -13.50
CA LYS A 397 -13.88 1.58 -12.54
C LYS A 397 -14.01 0.17 -13.11
N GLN A 398 -14.44 -0.82 -12.32
CA GLN A 398 -14.56 -2.18 -12.82
C GLN A 398 -15.54 -2.24 -13.99
N LEU A 399 -15.34 -3.22 -14.86
CA LEU A 399 -16.13 -3.43 -16.05
C LEU A 399 -16.44 -4.91 -16.25
N THR A 400 -17.55 -5.17 -16.93
CA THR A 400 -17.96 -6.50 -17.37
C THR A 400 -18.51 -6.42 -18.79
N ILE A 401 -18.77 -7.57 -19.40
CA ILE A 401 -19.37 -7.66 -20.73
C ILE A 401 -20.59 -8.58 -20.73
N ASP A 402 -21.58 -8.22 -21.54
CA ASP A 402 -22.54 -9.17 -22.06
C ASP A 402 -22.06 -9.58 -23.45
N ALA A 403 -21.48 -10.78 -23.54
CA ALA A 403 -20.89 -11.28 -24.79
C ALA A 403 -21.95 -11.62 -25.85
N GLU A 404 -23.17 -12.02 -25.43
CA GLU A 404 -24.24 -12.35 -26.37
C GLU A 404 -24.85 -11.08 -26.98
N ALA A 405 -25.06 -10.04 -26.15
CA ALA A 405 -25.55 -8.75 -26.61
C ALA A 405 -24.45 -7.83 -27.18
N GLN A 406 -23.17 -8.22 -27.09
CA GLN A 406 -21.99 -7.41 -27.42
C GLN A 406 -22.02 -6.02 -26.76
N LYS A 407 -22.30 -6.00 -25.45
CA LYS A 407 -22.34 -4.78 -24.64
C LYS A 407 -21.25 -4.77 -23.58
N VAL A 408 -20.65 -3.61 -23.37
CA VAL A 408 -19.71 -3.33 -22.28
C VAL A 408 -20.43 -2.54 -21.21
N TYR A 409 -20.30 -2.96 -19.95
CA TYR A 409 -20.82 -2.27 -18.78
C TYR A 409 -19.67 -1.87 -17.88
N PHE A 410 -19.68 -0.65 -17.35
CA PHE A 410 -18.65 -0.18 -16.41
C PHE A 410 -19.21 0.85 -15.44
N CYS A 411 -18.68 0.87 -14.23
CA CYS A 411 -19.01 1.91 -13.25
C CYS A 411 -18.16 3.17 -13.47
N ASP A 412 -18.69 4.31 -13.07
CA ASP A 412 -17.99 5.60 -13.02
C ASP A 412 -18.12 6.17 -11.61
N ARG A 413 -16.98 6.22 -10.90
CA ARG A 413 -16.93 6.46 -9.46
C ARG A 413 -17.38 7.88 -9.12
N GLU A 414 -16.58 8.87 -9.48
CA GLU A 414 -16.90 10.29 -9.25
C GLU A 414 -18.03 10.80 -10.15
N GLY A 415 -18.30 10.13 -11.28
CA GLY A 415 -19.48 10.40 -12.10
C GLY A 415 -20.79 9.87 -11.52
N CYS A 416 -20.74 9.02 -10.49
CA CYS A 416 -21.89 8.38 -9.83
C CYS A 416 -22.84 7.67 -10.82
N ARG A 417 -22.27 6.98 -11.82
CA ARG A 417 -23.02 6.36 -12.92
C ARG A 417 -22.64 4.91 -13.14
N VAL A 418 -23.54 4.18 -13.77
CA VAL A 418 -23.24 2.90 -14.43
C VAL A 418 -23.51 3.12 -15.91
N TRP A 419 -22.49 2.86 -16.74
CA TRP A 419 -22.51 3.07 -18.18
C TRP A 419 -22.69 1.74 -18.92
N ARG A 420 -23.35 1.82 -20.09
CA ARG A 420 -23.44 0.74 -21.08
C ARG A 420 -23.12 1.29 -22.47
N CYS A 421 -22.41 0.51 -23.29
CA CYS A 421 -22.18 0.82 -24.70
C CYS A 421 -21.97 -0.45 -25.53
N GLY A 422 -21.97 -0.34 -26.85
CA GLY A 422 -21.51 -1.40 -27.76
C GLY A 422 -19.99 -1.62 -27.67
N TYR A 423 -19.51 -2.74 -28.20
CA TYR A 423 -18.07 -3.07 -28.23
C TYR A 423 -17.21 -2.04 -28.98
N ASP A 424 -17.81 -1.27 -29.89
CA ASP A 424 -17.19 -0.18 -30.63
C ASP A 424 -17.42 1.21 -29.99
N GLY A 425 -18.12 1.26 -28.85
CA GLY A 425 -18.49 2.49 -28.17
C GLY A 425 -19.82 3.10 -28.61
N SER A 426 -20.55 2.47 -29.52
CA SER A 426 -21.88 2.93 -29.94
C SER A 426 -22.84 2.99 -28.75
N ASP A 427 -23.85 3.86 -28.85
CA ASP A 427 -24.97 3.91 -27.91
C ASP A 427 -24.55 4.04 -26.44
N LEU A 428 -23.48 4.79 -26.16
CA LEU A 428 -23.03 5.06 -24.79
C LEU A 428 -24.15 5.74 -24.00
N GLU A 429 -24.65 5.06 -22.98
CA GLU A 429 -25.76 5.50 -22.15
C GLU A 429 -25.49 5.24 -20.66
N ALA A 430 -25.96 6.15 -19.80
CA ALA A 430 -25.97 5.94 -18.36
C ALA A 430 -27.22 5.13 -17.99
N VAL A 431 -27.05 3.82 -17.75
CA VAL A 431 -28.14 2.94 -17.32
C VAL A 431 -28.52 3.14 -15.85
N VAL A 432 -27.64 3.80 -15.08
CA VAL A 432 -27.90 4.37 -13.75
C VAL A 432 -27.21 5.72 -13.69
N ASP A 433 -27.93 6.77 -13.26
CA ASP A 433 -27.36 8.10 -13.05
C ASP A 433 -27.80 8.69 -11.71
N ARG A 434 -26.81 8.95 -10.85
CA ARG A 434 -26.99 9.51 -9.51
C ARG A 434 -26.25 10.84 -9.33
N SER A 435 -25.75 11.46 -10.41
CA SER A 435 -24.92 12.67 -10.32
C SER A 435 -25.66 13.88 -9.72
N ASP A 436 -26.98 13.96 -9.92
CA ASP A 436 -27.84 15.08 -9.48
C ASP A 436 -28.68 14.73 -8.22
N SER A 437 -28.26 13.75 -7.41
CA SER A 437 -28.99 13.43 -6.18
C SER A 437 -29.04 14.67 -5.25
N LYS A 438 -30.22 15.00 -4.69
CA LYS A 438 -30.41 16.20 -3.84
C LYS A 438 -29.50 16.21 -2.59
N ASP A 439 -28.88 15.07 -2.28
CA ASP A 439 -27.94 14.85 -1.17
C ASP A 439 -26.45 14.97 -1.59
N ALA A 440 -26.16 15.20 -2.88
CA ALA A 440 -24.80 15.16 -3.45
C ALA A 440 -23.82 16.21 -2.91
N LYS A 441 -24.31 17.31 -2.32
CA LYS A 441 -23.43 18.36 -1.79
C LYS A 441 -22.72 17.97 -0.49
N ASP A 442 -23.23 16.98 0.26
CA ASP A 442 -22.63 16.48 1.49
C ASP A 442 -22.34 14.95 1.47
N ASN A 443 -22.90 14.18 0.53
CA ASN A 443 -22.83 12.70 0.51
C ASN A 443 -22.34 12.04 -0.81
N ALA A 444 -21.70 12.75 -1.74
CA ALA A 444 -21.28 12.22 -3.06
C ALA A 444 -20.53 10.87 -3.01
N VAL A 445 -19.71 10.65 -1.98
CA VAL A 445 -18.92 9.43 -1.78
C VAL A 445 -19.77 8.17 -1.59
N SER A 446 -21.01 8.32 -1.08
CA SER A 446 -21.93 7.20 -0.90
C SER A 446 -22.51 6.69 -2.22
N ASP A 447 -22.59 7.56 -3.23
CA ASP A 447 -23.14 7.22 -4.55
C ASP A 447 -22.08 6.73 -5.55
N TRP A 448 -20.81 6.67 -5.13
CA TRP A 448 -19.68 6.20 -5.93
C TRP A 448 -19.81 4.72 -6.33
N CYS A 449 -20.13 4.50 -7.60
CA CYS A 449 -20.21 3.19 -8.23
C CYS A 449 -18.79 2.63 -8.52
N VAL A 450 -18.53 1.36 -8.24
CA VAL A 450 -17.17 0.78 -8.41
C VAL A 450 -17.16 -0.54 -9.18
N GLY A 451 -17.80 -1.58 -8.65
CA GLY A 451 -17.90 -2.93 -9.21
C GLY A 451 -19.12 -3.09 -10.07
N ILE A 452 -19.08 -3.96 -11.09
CA ILE A 452 -20.24 -4.30 -11.93
C ILE A 452 -20.19 -5.76 -12.40
N THR A 453 -21.32 -6.45 -12.37
CA THR A 453 -21.53 -7.73 -13.09
C THR A 453 -22.90 -7.74 -13.75
N VAL A 454 -23.04 -8.45 -14.88
CA VAL A 454 -24.30 -8.67 -15.58
C VAL A 454 -24.75 -10.11 -15.45
N ALA A 455 -26.06 -10.32 -15.43
CA ALA A 455 -26.72 -11.62 -15.29
C ALA A 455 -27.89 -11.71 -16.28
N PRO A 456 -27.63 -11.95 -17.58
CA PRO A 456 -28.66 -12.00 -18.61
C PRO A 456 -29.77 -13.04 -18.32
N GLY A 457 -29.43 -14.17 -17.70
CA GLY A 457 -30.39 -15.21 -17.33
C GLY A 457 -31.39 -14.75 -16.26
N LEU A 458 -30.98 -13.83 -15.38
CA LEU A 458 -31.86 -13.15 -14.43
C LEU A 458 -32.47 -11.85 -14.99
N GLY A 459 -32.05 -11.42 -16.18
CA GLY A 459 -32.41 -10.13 -16.76
C GLY A 459 -31.92 -8.94 -15.93
N LYS A 460 -30.83 -9.09 -15.16
CA LYS A 460 -30.35 -8.09 -14.18
C LYS A 460 -28.89 -7.75 -14.35
N PHE A 461 -28.50 -6.61 -13.80
CA PHE A 461 -27.10 -6.28 -13.53
C PHE A 461 -26.97 -5.80 -12.08
N TYR A 462 -25.77 -5.95 -11.53
CA TYR A 462 -25.45 -5.68 -10.13
C TYR A 462 -24.24 -4.78 -10.04
N TRP A 463 -24.24 -3.81 -9.14
CA TRP A 463 -23.09 -2.95 -8.92
C TRP A 463 -22.85 -2.67 -7.43
N THR A 464 -21.60 -2.37 -7.10
CA THR A 464 -21.22 -1.95 -5.76
C THR A 464 -21.19 -0.43 -5.66
N GLN A 465 -21.55 0.08 -4.48
CA GLN A 465 -21.25 1.43 -4.04
C GLN A 465 -20.40 1.35 -2.78
N LYS A 466 -19.15 1.80 -2.86
CA LYS A 466 -18.17 1.57 -1.80
C LYS A 466 -18.43 2.34 -0.50
N GLY A 467 -19.07 3.51 -0.60
CA GLY A 467 -19.17 4.45 0.51
C GLY A 467 -17.82 5.07 0.92
N PRO A 468 -17.80 5.91 1.97
CA PRO A 468 -16.56 6.42 2.54
C PRO A 468 -15.63 5.27 2.92
N SER A 469 -14.31 5.50 2.82
CA SER A 469 -13.36 4.40 3.01
C SER A 469 -13.53 3.77 4.39
N LYS A 470 -13.62 2.44 4.41
CA LYS A 470 -13.69 1.61 5.62
C LYS A 470 -14.83 1.99 6.57
N SER A 471 -15.90 2.60 6.06
CA SER A 471 -16.94 3.20 6.90
C SER A 471 -18.09 2.27 7.28
N GLY A 472 -18.17 1.05 6.73
CA GLY A 472 -19.31 0.17 6.95
C GLY A 472 -20.61 0.66 6.29
N LYS A 473 -20.51 1.56 5.30
CA LYS A 473 -21.67 2.13 4.57
C LYS A 473 -21.74 1.67 3.11
N GLY A 474 -20.96 0.65 2.78
CA GLY A 474 -20.93 0.04 1.47
C GLY A 474 -22.23 -0.70 1.16
N ARG A 475 -22.59 -0.74 -0.13
CA ARG A 475 -23.85 -1.29 -0.60
C ARG A 475 -23.65 -2.05 -1.92
N ILE A 476 -24.51 -3.01 -2.18
CA ILE A 476 -24.67 -3.67 -3.48
C ILE A 476 -26.10 -3.45 -3.93
N PHE A 477 -26.27 -3.04 -5.17
CA PHE A 477 -27.57 -2.83 -5.79
C PHE A 477 -27.73 -3.72 -7.02
N CYS A 478 -28.97 -3.89 -7.46
CA CYS A 478 -29.30 -4.46 -8.75
C CYS A 478 -30.42 -3.68 -9.44
N ALA A 479 -30.51 -3.81 -10.75
CA ALA A 479 -31.62 -3.32 -11.56
C ALA A 479 -31.78 -4.21 -12.80
N ASN A 480 -32.89 -4.07 -13.53
CA ASN A 480 -33.11 -4.85 -14.74
C ASN A 480 -32.20 -4.36 -15.88
N ILE A 481 -31.68 -5.27 -16.72
CA ILE A 481 -30.89 -4.91 -17.90
C ILE A 481 -31.68 -4.01 -18.86
N ALA A 482 -32.98 -4.31 -19.03
CA ALA A 482 -33.91 -3.45 -19.72
C ALA A 482 -34.35 -2.31 -18.79
N THR A 483 -34.09 -1.07 -19.19
CA THR A 483 -34.67 0.11 -18.53
C THR A 483 -36.19 0.05 -18.67
N PRO A 484 -36.97 0.24 -17.59
CA PRO A 484 -38.43 0.24 -17.67
C PRO A 484 -38.96 1.28 -18.68
N GLU A 485 -40.08 0.96 -19.32
CA GLU A 485 -40.67 1.80 -20.36
C GLU A 485 -40.94 3.24 -19.85
N GLY A 486 -40.52 4.23 -20.64
CA GLY A 486 -40.67 5.66 -20.30
C GLY A 486 -39.72 6.15 -19.18
N GLN A 487 -38.83 5.31 -18.67
CA GLN A 487 -37.85 5.68 -17.65
C GLN A 487 -36.43 5.82 -18.25
N SER A 488 -35.53 6.45 -17.52
CA SER A 488 -34.12 6.64 -17.87
C SER A 488 -33.22 6.21 -16.71
N GLY A 489 -31.89 6.23 -16.89
CA GLY A 489 -30.95 5.96 -15.80
C GLY A 489 -31.13 6.86 -14.57
N VAL A 490 -31.69 8.07 -14.74
CA VAL A 490 -32.00 9.02 -13.67
C VAL A 490 -33.32 8.65 -12.97
N SER A 491 -34.34 8.28 -13.73
CA SER A 491 -35.72 8.11 -13.23
C SER A 491 -36.11 6.67 -12.93
N ARG A 492 -35.23 5.70 -13.24
CA ARG A 492 -35.56 4.28 -13.10
C ARG A 492 -35.90 3.91 -11.66
N ASN A 493 -37.04 3.23 -11.47
CA ASN A 493 -37.57 2.89 -10.15
C ASN A 493 -37.39 1.41 -9.76
N ASP A 494 -36.75 0.63 -10.63
CA ASP A 494 -36.50 -0.79 -10.46
C ASP A 494 -35.14 -1.10 -9.78
N ILE A 495 -34.43 -0.07 -9.31
CA ILE A 495 -33.21 -0.22 -8.51
C ILE A 495 -33.57 -0.81 -7.15
N GLN A 496 -32.93 -1.91 -6.78
CA GLN A 496 -33.15 -2.61 -5.53
C GLN A 496 -31.83 -2.76 -4.75
N LEU A 497 -31.89 -2.50 -3.44
CA LEU A 497 -30.77 -2.78 -2.53
C LEU A 497 -30.67 -4.30 -2.32
N VAL A 498 -29.54 -4.87 -2.71
CA VAL A 498 -29.23 -6.30 -2.52
C VAL A 498 -28.66 -6.49 -1.11
N LEU A 499 -27.57 -5.79 -0.80
CA LEU A 499 -26.91 -5.82 0.51
C LEU A 499 -26.50 -4.40 0.92
N GLY A 500 -26.58 -4.10 2.22
CA GLY A 500 -26.14 -2.84 2.81
C GLY A 500 -25.26 -3.08 4.04
N ASP A 501 -24.78 -1.99 4.63
CA ASP A 501 -23.89 -2.00 5.80
C ASP A 501 -22.62 -2.85 5.60
N LEU A 502 -22.12 -2.85 4.36
CA LEU A 502 -20.90 -3.54 3.99
C LEU A 502 -19.67 -2.65 4.29
N PRO A 503 -18.51 -3.22 4.64
CA PRO A 503 -17.33 -2.45 4.97
C PRO A 503 -16.88 -1.50 3.85
N GLU A 504 -16.52 -2.05 2.68
CA GLU A 504 -16.14 -1.33 1.46
C GLU A 504 -16.12 -2.29 0.25
N PRO A 505 -17.27 -2.67 -0.33
CA PRO A 505 -17.35 -3.63 -1.43
C PRO A 505 -16.81 -3.02 -2.73
N ILE A 506 -15.98 -3.77 -3.46
CA ILE A 506 -15.27 -3.29 -4.65
C ILE A 506 -15.73 -4.02 -5.89
N ASP A 507 -15.20 -5.20 -6.20
CA ASP A 507 -15.51 -5.94 -7.41
C ASP A 507 -16.47 -7.09 -7.11
N LEU A 508 -17.23 -7.54 -8.09
CA LEU A 508 -18.24 -8.59 -7.92
C LEU A 508 -18.43 -9.42 -9.18
N GLU A 509 -18.69 -10.70 -9.00
CA GLU A 509 -19.06 -11.65 -10.06
C GLU A 509 -20.24 -12.50 -9.63
N LEU A 510 -21.02 -12.98 -10.60
CA LEU A 510 -22.16 -13.86 -10.36
C LEU A 510 -21.99 -15.19 -11.08
N ASP A 511 -22.12 -16.29 -10.35
CA ASP A 511 -22.41 -17.60 -10.95
C ASP A 511 -23.92 -17.73 -11.15
N GLU A 512 -24.38 -17.53 -12.39
CA GLU A 512 -25.80 -17.65 -12.76
C GLU A 512 -26.35 -19.07 -12.66
N LYS A 513 -25.51 -20.11 -12.69
CA LYS A 513 -25.99 -21.49 -12.58
C LYS A 513 -26.38 -21.82 -11.14
N SER A 514 -25.59 -21.34 -10.19
CA SER A 514 -25.85 -21.52 -8.77
C SER A 514 -26.58 -20.34 -8.12
N ASN A 515 -26.83 -19.26 -8.87
CA ASN A 515 -27.32 -17.98 -8.33
C ASN A 515 -26.47 -17.48 -7.15
N THR A 516 -25.15 -17.58 -7.24
CA THR A 516 -24.25 -17.18 -6.15
C THR A 516 -23.48 -15.91 -6.55
N LEU A 517 -23.68 -14.85 -5.76
CA LEU A 517 -22.98 -13.58 -5.90
C LEU A 517 -21.71 -13.61 -5.06
N TYR A 518 -20.57 -13.24 -5.65
CA TYR A 518 -19.28 -13.11 -4.99
C TYR A 518 -18.81 -11.66 -5.06
N TRP A 519 -18.11 -11.19 -4.03
CA TRP A 519 -17.47 -9.86 -4.09
C TRP A 519 -16.23 -9.76 -3.23
N THR A 520 -15.32 -8.88 -3.63
CA THR A 520 -14.18 -8.43 -2.85
C THR A 520 -14.54 -7.18 -2.04
N ASP A 521 -13.88 -7.03 -0.90
CA ASP A 521 -14.10 -5.91 0.00
C ASP A 521 -12.75 -5.38 0.55
N ARG A 522 -12.61 -4.06 0.62
CA ARG A 522 -11.41 -3.33 1.09
C ARG A 522 -11.48 -2.78 2.50
N GLY A 523 -12.56 -3.05 3.22
CA GLY A 523 -12.74 -2.57 4.58
C GLY A 523 -11.71 -3.14 5.55
N GLU A 524 -11.72 -2.65 6.78
CA GLU A 524 -10.75 -3.06 7.78
C GLU A 524 -10.97 -4.46 8.34
N VAL A 525 -9.87 -5.11 8.70
CA VAL A 525 -9.90 -6.39 9.45
C VAL A 525 -10.56 -6.12 10.83
N PRO A 526 -11.46 -6.99 11.34
CA PRO A 526 -11.75 -8.35 10.89
C PRO A 526 -12.89 -8.48 9.88
N LEU A 527 -13.53 -7.38 9.46
CA LEU A 527 -14.78 -7.44 8.69
C LEU A 527 -14.61 -7.19 7.19
N GLY A 528 -13.48 -6.64 6.73
CA GLY A 528 -13.15 -6.44 5.31
C GLY A 528 -11.80 -7.04 4.92
N ASN A 529 -11.25 -6.62 3.77
CA ASN A 529 -10.04 -7.22 3.17
C ASN A 529 -10.19 -8.73 2.98
N ALA A 530 -11.33 -9.06 2.39
CA ALA A 530 -11.88 -10.41 2.33
C ALA A 530 -12.69 -10.63 1.04
N LEU A 531 -12.93 -11.91 0.75
CA LEU A 531 -13.85 -12.40 -0.26
C LEU A 531 -15.13 -12.89 0.43
N PHE A 532 -16.27 -12.52 -0.14
CA PHE A 532 -17.58 -12.91 0.36
C PHE A 532 -18.42 -13.58 -0.72
N LYS A 533 -19.47 -14.26 -0.28
CA LYS A 533 -20.56 -14.71 -1.15
C LYS A 533 -21.94 -14.52 -0.52
N ALA A 534 -22.95 -14.43 -1.37
CA ALA A 534 -24.36 -14.48 -1.01
C ALA A 534 -25.13 -15.37 -2.00
N GLN A 535 -26.05 -16.17 -1.48
CA GLN A 535 -26.97 -16.95 -2.31
C GLN A 535 -28.14 -16.06 -2.72
N LEU A 536 -28.48 -16.04 -4.01
CA LEU A 536 -29.63 -15.33 -4.55
C LEU A 536 -30.80 -16.29 -4.82
N ASP A 537 -32.03 -15.77 -4.74
CA ASP A 537 -33.25 -16.42 -5.20
C ASP A 537 -33.48 -16.21 -6.71
N GLU A 538 -34.58 -16.75 -7.24
CA GLU A 538 -34.97 -16.59 -8.65
C GLU A 538 -35.27 -15.14 -9.05
N SER A 539 -35.55 -14.27 -8.07
CA SER A 539 -35.71 -12.83 -8.31
C SER A 539 -34.38 -12.08 -8.33
N GLY A 540 -33.27 -12.76 -8.05
CA GLY A 540 -31.94 -12.17 -8.00
C GLY A 540 -31.65 -11.41 -6.69
N LEU A 541 -32.39 -11.69 -5.61
CA LEU A 541 -32.22 -11.08 -4.29
C LEU A 541 -31.66 -12.08 -3.26
N PRO A 542 -30.96 -11.63 -2.21
CA PRO A 542 -30.25 -12.53 -1.33
C PRO A 542 -31.18 -13.30 -0.38
N VAL A 543 -30.97 -14.61 -0.32
CA VAL A 543 -31.66 -15.53 0.59
C VAL A 543 -31.00 -15.49 1.98
N PRO A 544 -31.78 -15.35 3.07
CA PRO A 544 -31.22 -15.40 4.42
C PRO A 544 -30.50 -16.73 4.70
N ILE A 545 -29.32 -16.66 5.32
CA ILE A 545 -28.62 -17.83 5.86
C ILE A 545 -29.14 -18.06 7.30
N LYS A 546 -28.85 -19.20 7.94
CA LYS A 546 -29.20 -19.48 9.36
C LYS A 546 -28.62 -18.46 10.38
N SER A 547 -27.87 -17.45 9.92
CA SER A 547 -27.37 -16.33 10.70
C SER A 547 -28.14 -15.05 10.37
N ASP A 548 -28.14 -14.05 11.26
CA ASP A 548 -28.76 -12.75 10.99
C ASP A 548 -28.18 -12.02 9.74
N LYS A 549 -27.02 -12.48 9.24
CA LYS A 549 -26.41 -11.99 7.99
C LYS A 549 -26.86 -12.80 6.77
N LYS A 550 -27.11 -12.10 5.66
CA LYS A 550 -27.49 -12.68 4.35
C LYS A 550 -26.29 -13.09 3.48
N TYR A 551 -25.11 -13.24 4.07
CA TYR A 551 -23.87 -13.51 3.35
C TYR A 551 -22.82 -14.23 4.21
N GLU A 552 -21.84 -14.84 3.54
CA GLU A 552 -20.74 -15.60 4.13
C GLU A 552 -19.37 -15.01 3.71
N MET A 553 -18.42 -14.94 4.65
CA MET A 553 -17.02 -14.63 4.35
C MET A 553 -16.27 -15.92 4.01
N LEU A 554 -15.65 -15.97 2.83
CA LEU A 554 -14.96 -17.16 2.33
C LEU A 554 -13.47 -17.17 2.69
N THR A 555 -12.81 -16.03 2.54
CA THR A 555 -11.39 -15.89 2.90
C THR A 555 -11.05 -14.45 3.24
N LYS A 556 -10.00 -14.24 4.04
CA LYS A 556 -9.57 -12.96 4.60
C LYS A 556 -8.06 -12.78 4.47
N HIS A 557 -7.51 -11.65 4.95
CA HIS A 557 -6.08 -11.32 4.83
C HIS A 557 -5.64 -11.06 3.40
N LEU A 558 -6.49 -10.38 2.62
CA LEU A 558 -6.07 -9.71 1.39
C LEU A 558 -5.49 -8.32 1.75
N LYS A 559 -4.74 -7.68 0.85
CA LYS A 559 -4.12 -6.38 1.09
C LYS A 559 -4.71 -5.31 0.17
N GLU A 560 -5.86 -4.77 0.55
CA GLU A 560 -6.68 -3.86 -0.26
C GLU A 560 -7.18 -4.58 -1.53
N ALA A 561 -8.04 -5.59 -1.32
CA ALA A 561 -8.57 -6.46 -2.38
C ALA A 561 -9.34 -5.69 -3.46
N ILE A 562 -9.11 -5.98 -4.74
CA ILE A 562 -9.85 -5.36 -5.84
C ILE A 562 -10.43 -6.43 -6.74
N GLY A 563 -9.65 -6.96 -7.68
CA GLY A 563 -10.19 -7.78 -8.75
C GLY A 563 -10.64 -9.16 -8.27
N LEU A 564 -11.70 -9.64 -8.90
CA LEU A 564 -12.31 -10.94 -8.67
C LEU A 564 -12.62 -11.59 -10.00
N LYS A 565 -12.25 -12.87 -10.18
CA LYS A 565 -12.69 -13.64 -11.34
C LYS A 565 -12.99 -15.09 -11.01
N LEU A 566 -14.15 -15.58 -11.44
CA LEU A 566 -14.57 -16.96 -11.28
C LEU A 566 -14.07 -17.83 -12.44
N ASP A 567 -13.40 -18.93 -12.09
CA ASP A 567 -13.06 -20.04 -12.99
C ASP A 567 -13.92 -21.25 -12.62
N LEU A 568 -15.19 -21.19 -13.02
CA LEU A 568 -16.17 -22.23 -12.70
C LEU A 568 -15.80 -23.60 -13.31
N GLY A 569 -15.08 -23.61 -14.43
CA GLY A 569 -14.64 -24.83 -15.11
C GLY A 569 -13.62 -25.63 -14.32
N ASN A 570 -12.71 -24.94 -13.62
CA ASN A 570 -11.71 -25.58 -12.76
C ASN A 570 -12.03 -25.49 -11.26
N GLY A 571 -13.13 -24.85 -10.88
CA GLY A 571 -13.55 -24.71 -9.49
C GLY A 571 -12.70 -23.73 -8.67
N HIS A 572 -12.20 -22.67 -9.31
CA HIS A 572 -11.31 -21.69 -8.69
C HIS A 572 -11.88 -20.27 -8.69
N ILE A 573 -11.37 -19.46 -7.77
CA ILE A 573 -11.55 -18.00 -7.72
C ILE A 573 -10.16 -17.37 -7.74
N TYR A 574 -9.97 -16.42 -8.64
CA TYR A 574 -8.76 -15.60 -8.69
C TYR A 574 -9.03 -14.21 -8.10
N LEU A 575 -8.08 -13.72 -7.32
CA LEU A 575 -8.18 -12.47 -6.59
C LEU A 575 -6.91 -11.65 -6.77
N THR A 576 -7.04 -10.34 -6.84
CA THR A 576 -5.92 -9.39 -6.90
C THR A 576 -6.03 -8.34 -5.80
N ASP A 577 -4.90 -7.76 -5.41
CA ASP A 577 -4.88 -6.70 -4.42
C ASP A 577 -3.81 -5.62 -4.71
N LEU A 578 -4.01 -4.42 -4.15
CA LEU A 578 -3.05 -3.31 -4.32
C LEU A 578 -1.72 -3.54 -3.60
N GLY A 579 -1.65 -4.54 -2.73
CA GLY A 579 -0.40 -5.02 -2.13
C GLY A 579 0.48 -5.83 -3.07
N GLY A 580 0.14 -5.87 -4.38
CA GLY A 580 0.93 -6.53 -5.40
C GLY A 580 0.79 -8.05 -5.38
N ASN A 581 -0.35 -8.57 -4.92
CA ASN A 581 -0.55 -10.02 -4.80
C ASN A 581 -1.67 -10.51 -5.73
N ILE A 582 -1.48 -11.73 -6.24
CA ILE A 582 -2.52 -12.51 -6.91
C ILE A 582 -2.72 -13.80 -6.14
N TYR A 583 -3.96 -14.12 -5.83
CA TYR A 583 -4.34 -15.32 -5.11
C TYR A 583 -5.24 -16.20 -5.95
N ARG A 584 -5.21 -17.48 -5.63
CA ARG A 584 -6.15 -18.49 -6.11
C ARG A 584 -6.72 -19.23 -4.90
N CYS A 585 -8.02 -19.44 -4.85
CA CYS A 585 -8.67 -20.33 -3.89
C CYS A 585 -9.75 -21.17 -4.59
N ASN A 586 -10.31 -22.14 -3.89
CA ASN A 586 -11.48 -22.87 -4.35
C ASN A 586 -12.75 -22.00 -4.27
N LEU A 587 -13.84 -22.40 -4.94
CA LEU A 587 -15.12 -21.67 -4.91
C LEU A 587 -15.73 -21.48 -3.52
N ASP A 588 -15.30 -22.28 -2.53
CA ASP A 588 -15.69 -22.17 -1.12
C ASP A 588 -14.69 -21.35 -0.27
N GLY A 589 -13.67 -20.75 -0.88
CA GLY A 589 -12.62 -19.97 -0.21
C GLY A 589 -11.49 -20.81 0.40
N SER A 590 -11.60 -22.13 0.40
CA SER A 590 -10.56 -23.02 0.91
C SER A 590 -9.33 -23.02 0.00
N HIS A 591 -8.20 -23.52 0.53
CA HIS A 591 -6.94 -23.64 -0.21
C HIS A 591 -6.46 -22.33 -0.86
N LYS A 592 -6.65 -21.20 -0.18
CA LYS A 592 -6.11 -19.92 -0.65
C LYS A 592 -4.59 -19.95 -0.72
N GLU A 593 -4.08 -19.83 -1.93
CA GLU A 593 -2.66 -19.74 -2.26
C GLU A 593 -2.37 -18.37 -2.86
N LYS A 594 -1.19 -17.83 -2.55
CA LYS A 594 -0.66 -16.67 -3.26
C LYS A 594 0.19 -17.17 -4.42
N ILE A 595 -0.31 -17.01 -5.64
CA ILE A 595 0.34 -17.49 -6.87
C ILE A 595 1.31 -16.46 -7.47
N HIS A 596 1.14 -15.18 -7.14
CA HIS A 596 2.06 -14.12 -7.55
C HIS A 596 2.21 -13.06 -6.46
N SER A 597 3.39 -12.46 -6.37
CA SER A 597 3.70 -11.35 -5.47
C SER A 597 4.77 -10.48 -6.11
N ASP A 598 4.49 -9.19 -6.28
CA ASP A 598 5.45 -8.20 -6.77
C ASP A 598 5.22 -6.86 -6.06
N ASP A 599 6.19 -6.46 -5.24
CA ASP A 599 6.11 -5.22 -4.45
C ASP A 599 6.16 -3.95 -5.32
N TYR A 600 6.52 -4.06 -6.61
CA TYR A 600 6.52 -2.95 -7.56
C TYR A 600 5.24 -2.85 -8.40
N ARG A 601 4.26 -3.70 -8.11
CA ARG A 601 2.96 -3.70 -8.79
C ARG A 601 1.83 -3.52 -7.80
N ALA A 602 0.71 -3.00 -8.29
CA ALA A 602 -0.51 -2.92 -7.53
C ALA A 602 -1.65 -3.39 -8.43
N PHE A 603 -2.17 -4.58 -8.16
CA PHE A 603 -3.06 -5.25 -9.10
C PHE A 603 -4.52 -4.83 -8.89
N THR A 604 -5.22 -4.59 -10.00
CA THR A 604 -6.65 -4.26 -10.05
C THR A 604 -7.39 -5.36 -10.80
N GLY A 605 -8.04 -5.12 -11.93
CA GLY A 605 -8.87 -6.10 -12.62
C GLY A 605 -8.12 -7.37 -13.03
N ILE A 606 -8.85 -8.49 -13.08
CA ILE A 606 -8.35 -9.80 -13.52
C ILE A 606 -9.39 -10.50 -14.42
N ALA A 607 -8.94 -11.12 -15.49
CA ALA A 607 -9.75 -11.90 -16.43
C ALA A 607 -9.05 -13.21 -16.84
N LEU A 608 -9.81 -14.15 -17.41
CA LEU A 608 -9.31 -15.45 -17.89
C LEU A 608 -9.34 -15.50 -19.41
N LEU A 609 -8.42 -16.27 -20.00
CA LEU A 609 -8.35 -16.59 -21.44
C LEU A 609 -8.74 -18.04 -21.73
#